data_AF-A0A9P4LF61-F1
#
_entry.id   AF-A0A9P4LF61-F1
#
_cell.length_a   1.000
_cell.length_b   1.000
_cell.length_c   1.000
_cell.angle_alpha   90.00
_cell.angle_beta   90.00
_cell.angle_gamma   90.00
#
_symmetry.space_group_name_H-M   'P 1'
#
loop_
_entity.id
_entity.type
_entity.pdbx_description
1 polymer ?
#
loop_
_entity_poly.entity_id
_entity_poly.type
_entity_poly.pdbx_seq_one_letter_code
_entity_poly.pdbx_strand_id
1 'polypeptide(L)'
;MAEYINLDLSPERLKKLEDEKPVELKVRRFRNPQPDEQIDIPDLTATELATYNSWARRFDREEARWLTKEKALRNLSLEIVQTIDIKHLDLILDCADAYSQLRTLKKHLCPSIGERNHQLRARYKAVCTRPKRANLDAWFDEWVMTT
;
A
#
# COMPACT_ATOMS: atom_id res chain seq x y z
N MET A 1 -21.21 -3.23 9.01
CA MET A 1 -21.16 -3.67 7.60
C MET A 1 -20.14 -2.79 6.91
N ALA A 2 -19.07 -3.36 6.33
CA ALA A 2 -18.08 -2.58 5.60
C ALA A 2 -18.70 -2.06 4.30
N GLU A 3 -18.62 -0.75 4.06
CA GLU A 3 -19.09 -0.11 2.84
C GLU A 3 -18.20 -0.54 1.67
N TYR A 4 -18.80 -0.99 0.56
CA TYR A 4 -18.05 -1.42 -0.63
C TYR A 4 -17.37 -0.22 -1.29
N ILE A 5 -16.03 -0.24 -1.39
CA ILE A 5 -15.24 0.82 -2.03
C ILE A 5 -14.86 0.36 -3.44
N ASN A 6 -15.31 1.10 -4.46
CA ASN A 6 -14.93 0.84 -5.85
C ASN A 6 -13.47 1.28 -6.11
N LEU A 7 -12.60 0.33 -6.42
CA LEU A 7 -11.18 0.57 -6.76
C LEU A 7 -10.95 1.39 -8.05
N ASP A 8 -11.97 1.65 -8.87
CA ASP A 8 -11.85 2.49 -10.08
C ASP A 8 -12.08 3.99 -9.81
N LEU A 9 -12.39 4.37 -8.56
CA LEU A 9 -12.48 5.77 -8.17
C LEU A 9 -11.15 6.49 -8.40
N SER A 10 -11.22 7.71 -8.93
CA SER A 10 -10.04 8.58 -9.03
C SER A 10 -9.38 8.69 -7.65
N PRO A 11 -8.04 8.60 -7.55
CA PRO A 11 -7.32 8.71 -6.28
C PRO A 11 -7.64 10.01 -5.52
N GLU A 12 -8.06 11.06 -6.23
CA GLU A 12 -8.50 12.34 -5.66
C GLU A 12 -9.84 12.26 -4.90
N ARG A 13 -10.69 11.28 -5.24
CA ARG A 13 -11.98 11.05 -4.57
C ARG A 13 -11.86 10.11 -3.37
N LEU A 14 -10.72 9.43 -3.22
CA LEU A 14 -10.46 8.58 -2.08
C LEU A 14 -9.96 9.44 -0.91
N LYS A 15 -10.53 9.25 0.28
CA LYS A 15 -9.95 9.83 1.50
C LYS A 15 -8.57 9.20 1.68
N LYS A 16 -7.52 10.01 1.57
CA LYS A 16 -6.16 9.55 1.84
C LYS A 16 -6.10 9.08 3.29
N LEU A 17 -5.71 7.84 3.48
CA LEU A 17 -5.42 7.25 4.80
C LEU A 17 -4.00 7.58 5.27
N GLU A 18 -3.21 8.20 4.40
CA GLU A 18 -1.89 8.77 4.70
C GLU A 18 -2.08 9.95 5.65
N ASP A 19 -2.18 9.64 6.95
CA ASP A 19 -1.85 10.60 7.97
C ASP A 19 -0.34 10.85 7.87
N GLU A 20 0.06 12.11 7.72
CA GLU A 20 1.47 12.48 7.81
C GLU A 20 2.01 12.01 9.16
N LYS A 21 3.20 11.38 9.15
CA LYS A 21 3.87 10.97 10.39
C LYS A 21 4.00 12.21 11.29
N PRO A 22 3.48 12.17 12.52
CA PRO A 22 3.56 13.33 13.40
C PRO A 22 5.03 13.68 13.62
N VAL A 23 5.35 14.96 13.46
CA VAL A 23 6.72 15.47 13.57
C VAL A 23 6.96 15.95 15.00
N GLU A 24 8.01 15.41 15.62
CA GLU A 24 8.41 15.81 16.97
C GLU A 24 8.88 17.28 16.97
N LEU A 25 8.28 18.11 17.82
CA LEU A 25 8.71 19.49 18.01
C LEU A 25 9.87 19.53 19.00
N LYS A 26 10.97 20.16 18.59
CA LYS A 26 12.11 20.42 19.47
C LYS A 26 11.68 21.32 20.64
N VAL A 27 12.27 21.06 21.81
CA VAL A 27 12.05 21.81 23.07
C VAL A 27 12.22 23.33 22.90
N ARG A 28 13.17 23.76 22.05
CA ARG A 28 13.39 25.16 21.66
C ARG A 28 12.19 25.86 20.99
N ARG A 29 11.11 25.16 20.61
CA ARG A 29 9.89 25.80 20.12
C ARG A 29 8.98 26.33 21.23
N PHE A 30 9.21 25.91 22.47
CA PHE A 30 8.37 26.27 23.62
C PHE A 30 8.96 27.39 24.48
N ARG A 31 10.18 27.83 24.17
CA ARG A 31 10.91 28.93 24.80
C ARG A 31 11.68 29.69 23.74
N ASN A 32 11.80 31.03 23.83
CA ASN A 32 12.65 31.82 22.94
C ASN A 32 14.11 31.75 23.43
N PRO A 33 15.00 30.94 22.83
CA PRO A 33 16.38 30.82 23.26
C PRO A 33 17.20 32.01 22.78
N GLN A 34 18.29 32.34 23.47
CA GLN A 34 19.38 33.09 22.82
C GLN A 34 20.03 32.21 21.72
N PRO A 35 20.64 32.80 20.68
CA PRO A 35 21.10 32.07 19.48
C PRO A 35 22.02 30.86 19.74
N ASP A 36 22.75 30.84 20.87
CA ASP A 36 23.69 29.77 21.23
C ASP A 36 23.28 28.93 22.47
N GLU A 37 22.07 29.11 23.01
CA GLU A 37 21.63 28.41 24.23
C GLU A 37 21.13 26.99 23.91
N GLN A 38 21.84 25.95 24.35
CA GLN A 38 21.25 24.60 24.46
C GLN A 38 20.21 24.63 25.57
N ILE A 39 18.96 24.30 25.22
CA ILE A 39 17.84 24.25 26.15
C ILE A 39 17.42 22.79 26.19
N ASP A 40 17.59 22.19 27.36
CA ASP A 40 17.07 20.86 27.67
C ASP A 40 15.77 20.97 28.47
N ILE A 41 15.05 19.85 28.60
CA ILE A 41 13.78 19.77 29.34
C ILE A 41 13.85 20.35 30.78
N PRO A 42 14.96 20.21 31.55
CA PRO A 42 15.07 20.78 32.90
C PRO A 42 15.08 22.31 32.94
N ASP A 43 15.43 22.96 31.84
CA ASP A 43 15.60 24.42 31.76
C ASP A 43 14.28 25.17 31.49
N LEU A 44 13.15 24.44 31.44
CA LEU A 44 11.83 25.02 31.21
C LEU A 44 11.24 25.55 32.50
N THR A 45 10.67 26.75 32.43
CA THR A 45 9.84 27.28 33.50
C THR A 45 8.58 26.43 33.67
N ALA A 46 7.94 26.49 34.85
CA ALA A 46 6.74 25.68 35.14
C ALA A 46 5.60 25.88 34.12
N THR A 47 5.46 27.08 33.55
CA THR A 47 4.48 27.38 32.50
C THR A 47 4.87 26.79 31.15
N GLU A 48 6.15 26.85 30.76
CA GLU A 48 6.66 26.27 29.52
C GLU A 48 6.68 24.73 29.58
N LEU A 49 6.95 24.16 30.76
CA LEU A 49 6.89 22.73 30.99
C LEU A 49 5.44 22.22 30.90
N ALA A 50 4.45 23.00 31.34
CA ALA A 50 3.03 22.66 31.19
C ALA A 50 2.58 22.69 29.72
N THR A 51 3.05 23.64 28.92
CA THR A 51 2.75 23.69 27.47
C THR A 51 3.45 22.55 26.72
N TYR A 52 4.71 22.27 27.03
CA TYR A 52 5.46 21.14 26.49
C TYR A 52 4.76 19.81 26.81
N ASN A 53 4.39 19.56 28.06
CA ASN A 53 3.71 18.32 28.47
C ASN A 53 2.33 18.16 27.79
N SER A 54 1.61 19.27 27.59
CA SER A 54 0.32 19.25 26.88
C SER A 54 0.51 18.90 25.40
N TRP A 55 1.56 19.44 24.78
CA TRP A 55 1.95 19.09 23.41
C TRP A 55 2.43 17.64 23.31
N ALA A 56 3.32 17.18 24.18
CA ALA A 56 3.87 15.83 24.18
C ALA A 56 2.76 14.78 24.29
N ARG A 57 1.82 14.97 25.22
CA ARG A 57 0.63 14.10 25.34
C ARG A 57 -0.23 14.06 24.07
N ARG A 58 -0.31 15.16 23.33
CA ARG A 58 -1.03 15.21 22.06
C ARG A 58 -0.24 14.49 20.97
N PHE A 59 1.07 14.72 20.91
CA PHE A 59 1.98 14.05 20.00
C PHE A 59 1.94 12.53 20.19
N ASP A 60 2.09 12.03 21.42
CA ASP A 60 2.03 10.59 21.73
C ASP A 60 0.73 9.95 21.25
N ARG A 61 -0.40 10.66 21.39
CA ARG A 61 -1.72 10.20 20.91
C ARG A 61 -1.79 10.17 19.40
N GLU A 62 -1.27 11.18 18.72
CA GLU A 62 -1.23 11.25 17.26
C GLU A 62 -0.28 10.18 16.70
N GLU A 63 0.88 9.96 17.33
CA GLU A 63 1.86 8.92 16.97
C GLU A 63 1.28 7.51 17.16
N ALA A 64 0.64 7.24 18.30
CA ALA A 64 0.00 5.94 18.54
C ALA A 64 -1.10 5.64 17.49
N ARG A 65 -1.87 6.65 17.09
CA ARG A 65 -2.89 6.52 16.03
C ARG A 65 -2.23 6.23 14.69
N TRP A 66 -1.17 6.96 14.34
CA TRP A 66 -0.41 6.77 13.12
C TRP A 66 0.21 5.36 13.05
N LEU A 67 0.88 4.91 14.10
CA LEU A 67 1.45 3.55 14.19
C LEU A 67 0.40 2.45 14.04
N THR A 68 -0.79 2.66 14.63
CA THR A 68 -1.90 1.71 14.48
C THR A 68 -2.36 1.60 13.02
N LYS A 69 -2.48 2.73 12.33
CA LYS A 69 -2.84 2.77 10.90
C LYS A 69 -1.75 2.14 10.04
N GLU A 70 -0.49 2.47 10.26
CA GLU A 70 0.64 1.92 9.50
C GLU A 70 0.72 0.40 9.66
N LYS A 71 0.56 -0.10 10.90
CA LYS A 71 0.50 -1.54 11.17
C LYS A 71 -0.67 -2.21 10.44
N ALA A 72 -1.85 -1.60 10.44
CA ALA A 72 -3.00 -2.12 9.72
C ALA A 72 -2.78 -2.20 8.21
N LEU A 73 -2.15 -1.18 7.61
CA LEU A 73 -1.81 -1.17 6.19
C LEU A 73 -0.80 -2.26 5.82
N ARG A 74 0.25 -2.45 6.63
CA ARG A 74 1.22 -3.53 6.44
C ARG A 74 0.58 -4.91 6.58
N ASN A 75 -0.31 -5.09 7.56
CA ASN A 75 -1.07 -6.33 7.71
C ASN A 75 -1.95 -6.61 6.50
N LEU A 76 -2.62 -5.60 5.94
CA LEU A 76 -3.43 -5.75 4.73
C LEU A 76 -2.58 -6.21 3.53
N SER A 77 -1.40 -5.60 3.33
CA SER A 77 -0.46 -6.06 2.29
C SER A 77 -0.05 -7.51 2.47
N LEU A 78 0.19 -7.94 3.71
CA LEU A 78 0.54 -9.32 4.02
C LEU A 78 -0.63 -10.29 3.74
N GLU A 79 -1.85 -9.93 4.12
CA GLU A 79 -3.05 -10.71 3.80
C GLU A 79 -3.27 -10.84 2.29
N ILE A 80 -3.03 -9.78 1.52
CA ILE A 80 -3.12 -9.82 0.06
C ILE A 80 -2.12 -10.84 -0.49
N VAL A 81 -0.85 -10.78 -0.08
CA VAL A 81 0.19 -11.72 -0.53
C VAL A 81 -0.16 -13.16 -0.17
N GLN A 82 -0.76 -13.40 0.99
CA GLN A 82 -1.14 -14.75 1.44
C GLN A 82 -2.37 -15.33 0.73
N THR A 83 -3.26 -14.47 0.24
CA THR A 83 -4.54 -14.89 -0.36
C THR A 83 -4.48 -15.08 -1.87
N ILE A 84 -3.48 -14.51 -2.54
CA ILE A 84 -3.31 -14.68 -3.98
C ILE A 84 -2.63 -16.00 -4.34
N ASP A 85 -2.94 -16.53 -5.52
CA ASP A 85 -2.24 -17.68 -6.09
C ASP A 85 -0.77 -17.34 -6.34
N ILE A 86 0.12 -18.31 -6.08
CA ILE A 86 1.57 -18.21 -6.27
C ILE A 86 1.92 -17.72 -7.68
N LYS A 87 1.14 -18.12 -8.69
CA LYS A 87 1.32 -17.71 -10.10
C LYS A 87 1.17 -16.20 -10.34
N HIS A 88 0.56 -15.48 -9.39
CA HIS A 88 0.29 -14.05 -9.48
C HIS A 88 1.12 -13.21 -8.51
N LEU A 89 2.01 -13.83 -7.71
CA LEU A 89 2.88 -13.12 -6.77
C LEU A 89 3.78 -12.11 -7.49
N ASP A 90 4.33 -12.50 -8.64
CA ASP A 90 5.21 -11.64 -9.44
C ASP A 90 4.54 -10.32 -9.86
N LEU A 91 3.20 -10.29 -9.96
CA LEU A 91 2.44 -9.09 -10.33
C LEU A 91 2.42 -8.04 -9.22
N ILE A 92 2.65 -8.43 -7.96
CA ILE A 92 2.52 -7.54 -6.80
C ILE A 92 3.82 -7.29 -6.05
N LEU A 93 4.92 -7.98 -6.40
CA LEU A 93 6.23 -7.81 -5.77
C LEU A 93 6.78 -6.38 -5.90
N ASP A 94 6.57 -5.74 -7.06
CA ASP A 94 7.04 -4.37 -7.32
C ASP A 94 6.12 -3.27 -6.74
N CYS A 95 4.98 -3.65 -6.16
CA CYS A 95 4.00 -2.71 -5.63
C CYS A 95 4.34 -2.32 -4.19
N ALA A 96 4.59 -1.02 -3.94
CA ALA A 96 4.98 -0.51 -2.63
C ALA A 96 3.83 -0.54 -1.59
N ASP A 97 2.58 -0.35 -2.04
CA ASP A 97 1.43 -0.17 -1.14
C ASP A 97 0.29 -1.16 -1.43
N ALA A 98 -0.46 -1.54 -0.39
CA ALA A 98 -1.65 -2.40 -0.49
C ALA A 98 -2.64 -1.93 -1.58
N TYR A 99 -2.85 -0.63 -1.72
CA TYR A 99 -3.73 -0.08 -2.75
C TYR A 99 -3.22 -0.37 -4.16
N SER A 100 -1.92 -0.18 -4.39
CA SER A 100 -1.29 -0.47 -5.68
C SER A 100 -1.35 -1.97 -6.01
N GLN A 101 -1.12 -2.84 -5.00
CA GLN A 101 -1.27 -4.28 -5.12
C GLN A 101 -2.69 -4.66 -5.57
N LEU A 102 -3.72 -4.18 -4.86
CA LEU A 102 -5.12 -4.45 -5.20
C LEU A 102 -5.52 -3.94 -6.58
N ARG A 103 -5.04 -2.76 -6.98
CA ARG A 103 -5.33 -2.18 -8.30
C ARG A 103 -4.71 -3.00 -9.43
N THR A 104 -3.46 -3.43 -9.27
CA THR A 104 -2.78 -4.30 -10.22
C THR A 104 -3.49 -5.65 -10.32
N LEU A 105 -3.79 -6.27 -9.17
CA LEU A 105 -4.53 -7.53 -9.13
C LEU A 105 -5.90 -7.41 -9.80
N LYS A 106 -6.67 -6.35 -9.51
CA LYS A 106 -7.97 -6.12 -10.16
C LYS A 106 -7.84 -6.03 -11.67
N LYS A 107 -6.84 -5.30 -12.17
CA LYS A 107 -6.60 -5.17 -13.62
C LYS A 107 -6.29 -6.52 -14.28
N HIS A 108 -5.53 -7.37 -13.60
CA HIS A 108 -5.10 -8.66 -14.14
C HIS A 108 -6.16 -9.77 -13.99
N LEU A 109 -6.85 -9.83 -12.85
CA LEU A 109 -7.82 -10.89 -12.53
C LEU A 109 -9.23 -10.59 -13.06
N CYS A 110 -9.57 -9.32 -13.25
CA CYS A 110 -10.86 -8.89 -13.76
C CYS A 110 -10.70 -8.06 -15.05
N PRO A 111 -10.23 -8.66 -16.16
CA PRO A 111 -10.15 -7.97 -17.44
C PRO A 111 -11.53 -7.53 -17.92
N SER A 112 -11.59 -6.40 -18.64
CA SER A 112 -12.83 -5.97 -19.30
C SER A 112 -13.28 -7.01 -20.33
N ILE A 113 -14.57 -7.02 -20.70
CA ILE A 113 -15.10 -7.94 -21.72
C ILE A 113 -14.32 -7.80 -23.05
N GLY A 114 -13.95 -6.58 -23.42
CA GLY A 114 -13.14 -6.31 -24.62
C GLY A 114 -11.73 -6.90 -24.52
N GLU A 115 -11.05 -6.65 -23.40
CA GLU A 115 -9.70 -7.16 -23.10
C GLU A 115 -9.70 -8.70 -23.08
N ARG A 116 -10.66 -9.29 -22.37
CA ARG A 116 -10.87 -10.75 -22.29
C ARG A 116 -11.09 -11.34 -23.69
N ASN A 117 -11.94 -10.74 -24.51
CA ASN A 117 -12.20 -11.23 -25.88
C ASN A 117 -10.96 -11.11 -26.77
N HIS A 118 -10.18 -10.03 -26.62
CA HIS A 118 -8.91 -9.88 -27.32
C HIS A 118 -7.91 -10.97 -26.90
N GLN A 119 -7.73 -11.20 -25.59
CA GLN A 119 -6.87 -12.26 -25.06
C GLN A 119 -7.32 -13.65 -25.52
N LEU A 120 -8.62 -13.94 -25.50
CA LEU A 120 -9.17 -15.20 -26.01
C LEU A 120 -8.88 -15.39 -27.49
N ARG A 121 -9.06 -14.36 -28.33
CA ARG A 121 -8.73 -14.44 -29.76
C ARG A 121 -7.24 -14.65 -29.99
N ALA A 122 -6.38 -13.97 -29.22
CA ALA A 122 -4.93 -14.14 -29.31
C ALA A 122 -4.50 -15.56 -28.93
N ARG A 123 -5.03 -16.08 -27.81
CA ARG A 123 -4.80 -17.46 -27.36
C ARG A 123 -5.32 -18.48 -28.38
N TYR A 124 -6.53 -18.29 -28.88
CA TYR A 124 -7.09 -19.15 -29.93
C TYR A 124 -6.20 -19.18 -31.18
N LYS A 125 -5.76 -18.00 -31.65
CA LYS A 125 -4.81 -17.92 -32.77
C LYS A 125 -3.49 -18.64 -32.47
N ALA A 126 -2.95 -18.49 -31.26
CA ALA A 126 -1.72 -19.16 -30.83
C ALA A 126 -1.87 -20.68 -30.84
N VAL A 127 -3.02 -21.21 -30.38
CA VAL A 127 -3.37 -22.64 -30.44
C VAL A 127 -3.47 -23.11 -31.90
N CYS A 128 -4.08 -22.32 -32.79
CA CYS A 128 -4.16 -22.64 -34.20
C CYS A 128 -2.78 -22.61 -34.91
N THR A 129 -1.85 -21.79 -34.45
CA THR A 129 -0.48 -21.73 -34.97
C THR A 129 0.42 -22.75 -34.27
N ARG A 130 0.33 -24.01 -34.73
CA ARG A 130 1.15 -25.12 -34.22
C ARG A 130 2.66 -24.78 -34.25
N PRO A 131 3.41 -25.00 -33.15
CA PRO A 131 4.85 -24.85 -33.15
C PRO A 131 5.49 -25.86 -34.11
N LYS A 132 6.25 -25.39 -35.10
CA LYS A 132 6.88 -26.25 -36.12
C LYS A 132 8.04 -27.11 -35.58
N ARG A 133 8.56 -26.80 -34.39
CA ARG A 133 9.80 -27.38 -33.84
C ARG A 133 9.76 -27.74 -32.34
N ALA A 134 8.63 -27.54 -31.65
CA ALA A 134 8.52 -27.80 -30.21
C ALA A 134 7.89 -29.17 -29.92
N ASN A 135 8.20 -29.76 -28.77
CA ASN A 135 7.58 -30.98 -28.28
C ASN A 135 6.07 -30.73 -28.08
N LEU A 136 5.24 -31.58 -28.71
CA LEU A 136 3.78 -31.47 -28.66
C LEU A 136 3.24 -31.68 -27.25
N ASP A 137 3.81 -32.59 -26.48
CA ASP A 137 3.30 -32.92 -25.13
C ASP A 137 3.55 -31.76 -24.16
N ALA A 138 4.75 -31.17 -24.19
CA ALA A 138 5.06 -29.98 -23.41
C ALA A 138 4.19 -28.78 -23.81
N TRP A 139 3.86 -28.66 -25.11
CA TRP A 139 2.93 -27.65 -25.60
C TRP A 139 1.51 -27.90 -25.11
N PHE A 140 1.01 -29.14 -25.13
CA PHE A 140 -0.30 -29.48 -24.58
C PHE A 140 -0.39 -29.27 -23.07
N ASP A 141 0.64 -29.65 -22.31
CA ASP A 141 0.69 -29.48 -20.85
C ASP A 141 0.61 -27.99 -20.44
N GLU A 142 1.24 -27.09 -21.20
CA GLU A 142 1.15 -25.64 -21.00
C GLU A 142 -0.30 -25.13 -21.06
N TRP A 143 -1.11 -25.70 -21.96
CA TRP A 143 -2.52 -25.33 -22.14
C TRP A 143 -3.48 -26.06 -21.20
N VAL A 144 -3.14 -27.26 -20.72
CA VAL A 144 -3.98 -28.01 -19.77
C VAL A 144 -3.87 -27.42 -18.36
N MET A 145 -2.68 -26.97 -17.95
CA MET A 145 -2.44 -26.37 -16.62
C MET A 145 -2.98 -24.94 -16.46
N THR A 146 -3.53 -24.36 -17.53
CA THR A 146 -4.13 -23.01 -17.55
C THR A 146 -5.66 -23.01 -17.47
N THR A 147 -6.31 -24.17 -17.39
CA THR A 147 -7.77 -24.32 -17.19
C THR A 147 -8.08 -24.62 -15.73
#